data_AF-A0A840CWN9-F1
#
_entry.id   AF-A0A840CWN9-F1
#
_cell.length_a   1.000
_cell.length_b   1.000
_cell.length_c   1.000
_cell.angle_alpha   90.00
_cell.angle_beta   90.00
_cell.angle_gamma   90.00
#
_symmetry.space_group_name_H-M   'P 1'
#
loop_
_entity.id
_entity.type
_entity.pdbx_description
1 polymer ?
#
loop_
_entity_poly.entity_id
_entity_poly.type
_entity_poly.pdbx_seq_one_letter_code
_entity_poly.pdbx_strand_id
1 'polypeptide(L)'
;MSLVVGIVLWTGICIGNWKRRIEITIDFLSVSFTVFVGYIFVRSLFTPQYIQSVYIGSSWILFLLMRNRENPTEIFSNILAIAGVLLAFYGVLQYIGYIKTQFYFPVIGSFDNPAGFAVSIVLCYPFLLHQTSIGKRKMLKFMACLLLIVAVVLSGSRAGILALCVITILFFTVYYQRFINKRRIFFISGGALILIGLFIGLIYLKPDSASGRVLIWKVSAELHKEHMILGNGLGSFKADYMLEQAKYLSSSRANENDRMLAGNTNHPFNEYLLLLIEQGLVGVALLLLLLIAIFRSNVPLNSPALLALVAIVIFSCFSYPFKYAFVWFVTIYCLSLLDQRGGLRTICFNRPFLLIILIIQCFFLVKNIIFERTWKRISLITEKGTGLLDNELSIFTKLNDEWNGNPYFLYNYASELKNVELYQQSVDVFLHCESYNNTYDLQMQLADNYYQMGCWEEAENRYIQAQCMCPNRFLPLQGLLRLYAKSNNRILAERVALEILNKTVKVPSYTVSIIREEAKAHLNKKSIH
;
A
#
# COMPACT_ATOMS: atom_id res chain seq x y z
N MET A 1 12.24 -5.03 -3.50
CA MET A 1 13.59 -5.56 -3.75
C MET A 1 13.57 -6.77 -4.69
N SER A 2 12.89 -7.87 -4.34
CA SER A 2 12.87 -9.11 -5.15
C SER A 2 12.48 -8.91 -6.62
N LEU A 3 11.47 -8.07 -6.89
CA LEU A 3 11.05 -7.74 -8.25
C LEU A 3 12.18 -7.12 -9.08
N VAL A 4 12.87 -6.12 -8.53
CA VAL A 4 13.92 -5.43 -9.29
C VAL A 4 15.12 -6.33 -9.52
N VAL A 5 15.51 -7.13 -8.53
CA VAL A 5 16.57 -8.15 -8.72
C VAL A 5 16.19 -9.11 -9.84
N GLY A 6 14.95 -9.59 -9.86
CA GLY A 6 14.43 -10.44 -10.94
C GLY A 6 14.50 -9.76 -12.31
N ILE A 7 14.13 -8.48 -12.39
CA ILE A 7 14.18 -7.68 -13.64
C ILE A 7 15.62 -7.51 -14.09
N VAL A 8 16.54 -7.17 -13.19
CA VAL A 8 17.97 -7.01 -13.51
C VAL A 8 18.54 -8.31 -14.08
N LEU A 9 18.27 -9.44 -13.43
CA LEU A 9 18.71 -10.77 -13.89
C LEU A 9 18.11 -11.10 -15.26
N TRP A 10 16.81 -10.87 -15.45
CA TRP A 10 16.12 -11.09 -16.71
C TRP A 10 16.71 -10.22 -17.83
N THR A 11 16.93 -8.94 -17.54
CA THR A 11 17.53 -7.97 -18.48
C THR A 11 18.93 -8.42 -18.89
N GLY A 12 19.75 -8.87 -17.94
CA GLY A 12 21.08 -9.42 -18.22
C GLY A 12 21.04 -10.63 -19.17
N ILE A 13 20.13 -11.58 -18.92
CA ILE A 13 19.93 -12.75 -19.79
C ILE A 13 19.48 -12.31 -21.21
N CYS A 14 18.53 -11.38 -21.30
CA CYS A 14 18.07 -10.85 -22.59
C CYS A 14 19.20 -10.16 -23.37
N ILE A 15 20.01 -9.34 -22.71
CA ILE A 15 21.16 -8.67 -23.34
C ILE A 15 22.22 -9.68 -23.80
N GLY A 16 22.45 -10.75 -23.04
CA GLY A 16 23.39 -11.83 -23.39
C GLY A 16 22.99 -12.59 -24.65
N ASN A 17 21.69 -12.81 -24.85
CA ASN A 17 21.15 -13.62 -25.94
C ASN A 17 20.75 -12.83 -27.20
N TRP A 18 20.75 -11.49 -27.18
CA TRP A 18 20.29 -10.67 -28.31
C TRP A 18 21.39 -10.28 -29.32
N LYS A 19 21.04 -10.31 -30.61
CA LYS A 19 21.76 -9.61 -31.70
C LYS A 19 21.77 -8.09 -31.41
N ARG A 20 22.72 -7.33 -31.99
CA ARG A 20 23.07 -5.94 -31.61
C ARG A 20 21.92 -4.90 -31.52
N ARG A 21 20.70 -5.17 -32.04
CA ARG A 21 19.56 -4.25 -32.07
C ARG A 21 18.29 -4.90 -31.53
N ILE A 22 17.54 -4.15 -30.74
CA ILE A 22 16.25 -4.54 -30.13
C ILE A 22 15.15 -3.82 -30.88
N GLU A 23 14.31 -4.54 -31.61
CA GLU A 23 13.21 -3.98 -32.39
C GLU A 23 11.94 -3.91 -31.54
N ILE A 24 11.58 -2.73 -31.05
CA ILE A 24 10.38 -2.57 -30.24
C ILE A 24 9.23 -2.15 -31.14
N THR A 25 8.16 -2.95 -31.14
CA THR A 25 6.89 -2.60 -31.79
C THR A 25 6.23 -1.47 -31.01
N ILE A 26 6.11 -0.30 -31.64
CA ILE A 26 5.42 0.84 -31.05
C ILE A 26 3.98 0.81 -31.52
N ASP A 27 3.10 0.53 -30.58
CA ASP A 27 1.66 0.69 -30.71
C ASP A 27 1.15 1.76 -29.72
N PHE A 28 -0.14 2.07 -29.80
CA PHE A 28 -0.75 3.07 -28.94
C PHE A 28 -0.70 2.67 -27.45
N LEU A 29 -0.73 1.37 -27.13
CA LEU A 29 -0.54 0.87 -25.75
C LEU A 29 0.86 1.15 -25.22
N SER A 30 1.89 0.87 -26.01
CA SER A 30 3.29 1.09 -25.63
C SER A 30 3.59 2.57 -25.42
N VAL A 31 3.07 3.43 -26.29
CA VAL A 31 3.19 4.89 -26.14
C VAL A 31 2.47 5.34 -24.87
N SER A 32 1.20 4.95 -24.69
CA SER A 32 0.40 5.37 -23.52
C SER A 32 1.03 4.93 -22.20
N PHE A 33 1.51 3.68 -22.13
CA PHE A 33 2.21 3.16 -20.96
C PHE A 33 3.54 3.88 -20.72
N THR A 34 4.33 4.11 -21.77
CA THR A 34 5.62 4.82 -21.66
C THR A 34 5.44 6.27 -21.19
N VAL A 35 4.44 6.98 -21.72
CA VAL A 35 4.14 8.36 -21.29
C VAL A 35 3.65 8.37 -19.83
N PHE A 36 2.76 7.44 -19.45
CA PHE A 36 2.27 7.36 -18.07
C PHE A 36 3.40 7.07 -17.07
N VAL A 37 4.20 6.03 -17.33
CA VAL A 37 5.32 5.65 -16.46
C VAL A 37 6.43 6.70 -16.48
N GLY A 38 6.70 7.30 -17.64
CA GLY A 38 7.67 8.39 -17.80
C GLY A 38 7.29 9.63 -17.01
N TYR A 39 6.01 10.01 -16.99
CA TYR A 39 5.51 11.09 -16.15
C TYR A 39 5.74 10.82 -14.66
N ILE A 40 5.35 9.63 -14.18
CA ILE A 40 5.57 9.25 -12.78
C ILE A 40 7.07 9.19 -12.44
N PHE A 41 7.90 8.69 -13.36
CA PHE A 41 9.35 8.64 -13.19
C PHE A 41 9.96 10.05 -13.05
N VAL A 42 9.58 10.99 -13.92
CA VAL A 42 10.07 12.38 -13.82
C VAL A 42 9.64 13.00 -12.49
N ARG A 43 8.38 12.78 -12.07
CA ARG A 43 7.87 13.25 -10.78
C ARG A 43 8.62 12.63 -9.60
N SER A 44 9.02 11.35 -9.69
CA SER A 44 9.76 10.68 -8.61
C SER A 44 11.21 11.15 -8.49
N LEU A 45 11.81 11.74 -9.53
CA LEU A 45 13.15 12.35 -9.43
C LEU A 45 13.19 13.57 -8.51
N PHE A 46 12.06 14.25 -8.32
CA PHE A 46 11.93 15.37 -7.39
C PHE A 46 11.61 14.93 -5.96
N THR A 47 11.55 13.62 -5.71
CA THR A 47 11.39 13.07 -4.37
C THR A 47 12.73 12.50 -3.87
N PRO A 48 13.12 12.75 -2.60
CA PRO A 48 14.34 12.18 -2.02
C PRO A 48 14.38 10.64 -1.98
N GLN A 49 13.23 9.97 -2.23
CA GLN A 49 13.08 8.52 -2.28
C GLN A 49 13.45 7.93 -3.65
N TYR A 50 14.71 8.08 -4.11
CA TYR A 50 15.16 7.62 -5.44
C TYR A 50 14.90 6.12 -5.70
N ILE A 51 14.73 5.28 -4.68
CA ILE A 51 14.39 3.86 -4.84
C ILE A 51 13.05 3.68 -5.58
N GLN A 52 12.11 4.62 -5.43
CA GLN A 52 10.86 4.62 -6.19
C GLN A 52 11.12 4.82 -7.68
N SER A 53 12.01 5.75 -8.03
CA SER A 53 12.47 5.95 -9.41
C SER A 53 13.10 4.67 -10.00
N VAL A 54 13.86 3.92 -9.19
CA VAL A 54 14.39 2.61 -9.60
C VAL A 54 13.27 1.62 -9.88
N TYR A 55 12.29 1.47 -8.99
CA TYR A 55 11.14 0.58 -9.21
C TYR A 55 10.36 0.95 -10.48
N ILE A 56 10.05 2.23 -10.67
CA ILE A 56 9.30 2.75 -11.83
C ILE A 56 10.09 2.49 -13.13
N GLY A 57 11.38 2.81 -13.14
CA GLY A 57 12.26 2.57 -14.29
C GLY A 57 12.39 1.07 -14.61
N SER A 58 12.53 0.21 -13.60
CA SER A 58 12.58 -1.24 -13.81
C SER A 58 11.26 -1.80 -14.34
N SER A 59 10.12 -1.26 -13.89
CA SER A 59 8.81 -1.63 -14.44
C SER A 59 8.69 -1.30 -15.93
N TRP A 60 9.21 -0.15 -16.36
CA TRP A 60 9.25 0.20 -17.79
C TRP A 60 10.14 -0.75 -18.59
N ILE A 61 11.34 -1.07 -18.09
CA ILE A 61 12.25 -2.02 -18.77
C ILE A 61 11.60 -3.40 -18.87
N LEU A 62 10.98 -3.89 -17.80
CA LEU A 62 10.29 -5.18 -17.79
C LEU A 62 9.21 -5.22 -18.87
N PHE A 63 8.42 -4.16 -19.02
CA PHE A 63 7.41 -4.05 -20.07
C PHE A 63 8.03 -4.18 -21.46
N LEU A 64 9.11 -3.43 -21.75
CA LEU A 64 9.80 -3.50 -23.04
C LEU A 64 10.35 -4.90 -23.33
N LEU A 65 10.99 -5.53 -22.34
CA LEU A 65 11.55 -6.87 -22.49
C LEU A 65 10.47 -7.92 -22.74
N MET A 66 9.34 -7.82 -22.03
CA MET A 66 8.23 -8.75 -22.19
C MET A 66 7.52 -8.58 -23.52
N ARG A 67 7.48 -7.37 -24.05
CA ARG A 67 6.83 -7.06 -25.33
C ARG A 67 7.67 -7.43 -26.56
N ASN A 68 9.00 -7.37 -26.44
CA ASN A 68 9.90 -7.70 -27.55
C ASN A 68 10.22 -9.21 -27.67
N ARG A 69 9.98 -10.00 -26.61
CA ARG A 69 10.24 -11.44 -26.67
C ARG A 69 8.99 -12.15 -27.17
N GLU A 70 9.17 -13.14 -28.05
CA GLU A 70 8.23 -14.25 -28.20
C GLU A 70 8.22 -15.03 -26.88
N ASN A 71 7.63 -14.44 -25.85
CA ASN A 71 7.52 -15.09 -24.56
C ASN A 71 6.67 -16.34 -24.76
N PRO A 72 7.10 -17.50 -24.25
CA PRO A 72 6.26 -18.68 -24.23
C PRO A 72 5.10 -18.40 -23.26
N THR A 73 4.04 -17.79 -23.79
CA THR A 73 2.85 -17.33 -23.06
C THR A 73 2.24 -18.46 -22.24
N GLU A 74 2.34 -19.69 -22.74
CA GLU A 74 1.91 -20.92 -22.06
C GLU A 74 2.74 -21.22 -20.81
N ILE A 75 4.08 -21.09 -20.86
CA ILE A 75 4.95 -21.34 -19.70
C ILE A 75 4.61 -20.36 -18.57
N PHE A 76 4.50 -19.07 -18.89
CA PHE A 76 4.16 -18.07 -17.89
C PHE A 76 2.73 -18.22 -17.35
N SER A 77 1.77 -18.58 -18.21
CA SER A 77 0.41 -18.91 -17.78
C SER A 77 0.42 -20.08 -16.78
N ASN A 78 1.21 -21.12 -17.06
CA ASN A 78 1.37 -22.27 -16.16
C ASN A 78 2.04 -21.89 -14.85
N ILE A 79 3.09 -21.05 -14.88
CA ILE A 79 3.75 -20.54 -13.66
C ILE A 79 2.75 -19.77 -12.80
N LEU A 80 1.96 -18.86 -13.38
CA LEU A 80 0.96 -18.09 -12.63
C LEU A 80 -0.13 -18.99 -12.06
N ALA A 81 -0.62 -19.97 -12.82
CA ALA A 81 -1.60 -20.93 -12.33
C ALA A 81 -1.06 -21.75 -11.13
N ILE A 82 0.17 -22.27 -11.23
CA ILE A 82 0.82 -23.02 -10.16
C ILE A 82 1.06 -22.11 -8.94
N ALA A 83 1.54 -20.89 -9.14
CA ALA A 83 1.74 -19.92 -8.07
C ALA A 83 0.44 -19.62 -7.32
N GLY A 84 -0.69 -19.47 -8.04
CA GLY A 84 -2.01 -19.29 -7.43
C GLY A 84 -2.41 -20.47 -6.53
N VAL A 85 -2.16 -21.71 -6.98
CA VAL A 85 -2.44 -22.92 -6.19
C VAL A 85 -1.56 -23.00 -4.94
N LEU A 86 -0.26 -22.70 -5.07
CA LEU A 86 0.66 -22.70 -3.94
C LEU A 86 0.30 -21.64 -2.90
N LEU A 87 -0.06 -20.42 -3.34
CA LEU A 87 -0.55 -19.36 -2.46
C LEU A 87 -1.83 -19.78 -1.74
N ALA A 88 -2.81 -20.33 -2.46
CA ALA A 88 -4.06 -20.78 -1.87
C ALA A 88 -3.84 -21.87 -0.82
N PHE A 89 -2.99 -22.86 -1.13
CA PHE A 89 -2.62 -23.92 -0.19
C PHE A 89 -1.95 -23.35 1.07
N TYR A 90 -0.99 -22.43 0.90
CA TYR A 90 -0.33 -21.77 2.02
C TYR A 90 -1.32 -21.01 2.92
N GLY A 91 -2.31 -20.32 2.34
CA GLY A 91 -3.35 -19.64 3.12
C GLY A 91 -4.28 -20.58 3.87
N VAL A 92 -4.62 -21.75 3.31
CA VAL A 92 -5.40 -22.78 4.00
C VAL A 92 -4.60 -23.37 5.18
N LEU A 93 -3.30 -23.60 5.01
CA LEU A 93 -2.44 -24.04 6.12
C LEU A 93 -2.35 -23.00 7.26
N GLN A 94 -2.35 -21.70 6.93
CA GLN A 94 -2.45 -20.65 7.92
C GLN A 94 -3.79 -20.69 8.67
N TYR A 95 -4.89 -20.84 7.93
CA TYR A 95 -6.23 -20.91 8.52
C TYR A 95 -6.39 -22.06 9.52
N ILE A 96 -5.84 -23.24 9.21
CA ILE A 96 -5.91 -24.42 10.08
C ILE A 96 -4.93 -24.30 11.28
N GLY A 97 -4.00 -23.35 11.25
CA GLY A 97 -3.03 -23.13 12.33
C GLY A 97 -1.73 -23.93 12.20
N TYR A 98 -1.51 -24.64 11.08
CA TYR A 98 -0.23 -25.30 10.80
C TYR A 98 0.89 -24.29 10.56
N ILE A 99 0.57 -23.14 9.96
CA ILE A 99 1.50 -22.03 9.77
C ILE A 99 1.02 -20.88 10.65
N LYS A 100 1.88 -20.41 11.56
CA LYS A 100 1.56 -19.27 12.42
C LYS A 100 1.38 -18.00 11.60
N THR A 101 0.32 -17.25 11.89
CA THR A 101 0.12 -15.88 11.41
C THR A 101 0.48 -14.87 12.47
N GLN A 102 0.64 -13.61 12.08
CA GLN A 102 0.64 -12.51 13.05
C GLN A 102 -0.77 -12.39 13.65
N PHE A 103 -0.86 -12.23 14.97
CA PHE A 103 -2.04 -12.44 15.83
C PHE A 103 -3.37 -11.79 15.42
N TYR A 104 -3.38 -10.87 14.45
CA TYR A 104 -4.56 -10.08 14.10
C TYR A 104 -5.43 -10.65 12.95
N PHE A 105 -4.86 -11.45 12.05
CA PHE A 105 -5.58 -11.97 10.88
C PHE A 105 -5.38 -13.48 10.70
N PRO A 106 -6.45 -14.24 10.37
CA PRO A 106 -6.37 -15.69 10.24
C PRO A 106 -5.64 -16.14 8.97
N VAL A 107 -5.69 -15.36 7.88
CA VAL A 107 -5.02 -15.69 6.61
C VAL A 107 -4.48 -14.41 5.96
N ILE A 108 -3.16 -14.36 5.80
CA ILE A 108 -2.44 -13.23 5.17
C ILE A 108 -1.42 -13.69 4.11
N GLY A 109 -1.24 -15.00 3.94
CA GLY A 109 -0.15 -15.57 3.16
C GLY A 109 1.21 -15.07 3.65
N SER A 110 2.07 -14.74 2.69
CA SER A 110 3.37 -14.10 2.94
C SER A 110 3.29 -12.56 2.93
N PHE A 111 2.09 -11.99 3.07
CA PHE A 111 1.83 -10.55 2.99
C PHE A 111 1.52 -9.96 4.37
N ASP A 112 1.51 -8.63 4.44
CA ASP A 112 1.18 -7.84 5.64
C ASP A 112 -0.32 -7.72 5.90
N ASN A 113 -1.16 -8.04 4.90
CA ASN A 113 -2.61 -7.85 4.97
C ASN A 113 -3.35 -8.88 4.09
N PRO A 114 -4.57 -9.32 4.48
CA PRO A 114 -5.39 -10.20 3.65
C PRO A 114 -5.66 -9.67 2.23
N ALA A 115 -5.64 -8.35 2.02
CA ALA A 115 -5.81 -7.74 0.71
C ALA A 115 -4.70 -8.15 -0.28
N GLY A 116 -3.44 -8.16 0.16
CA GLY A 116 -2.29 -8.58 -0.67
C GLY A 116 -2.32 -10.05 -1.04
N PHE A 117 -2.72 -10.88 -0.09
CA PHE A 117 -2.96 -12.31 -0.32
C PHE A 117 -4.06 -12.54 -1.36
N ALA A 118 -5.23 -11.93 -1.14
CA ALA A 118 -6.37 -12.12 -2.01
C ALA A 118 -6.10 -11.62 -3.43
N VAL A 119 -5.56 -10.40 -3.61
CA VAL A 119 -5.27 -9.90 -4.96
C VAL A 119 -4.33 -10.84 -5.71
N SER A 120 -3.28 -11.35 -5.05
CA SER A 120 -2.32 -12.25 -5.69
C SER A 120 -2.98 -13.54 -6.19
N ILE A 121 -3.90 -14.13 -5.42
CA ILE A 121 -4.67 -15.29 -5.87
C ILE A 121 -5.63 -14.95 -7.01
N VAL A 122 -6.37 -13.85 -6.88
CA VAL A 122 -7.34 -13.42 -7.90
C VAL A 122 -6.66 -13.14 -9.24
N LEU A 123 -5.43 -12.61 -9.24
CA LEU A 123 -4.67 -12.38 -10.47
C LEU A 123 -4.22 -13.68 -11.17
N CYS A 124 -3.97 -14.75 -10.41
CA CYS A 124 -3.64 -16.06 -10.98
C CYS A 124 -4.87 -16.83 -11.50
N TYR A 125 -6.05 -16.53 -10.95
CA TYR A 125 -7.28 -17.27 -11.23
C TYR A 125 -7.68 -17.31 -12.73
N PRO A 126 -7.65 -16.20 -13.50
CA PRO A 126 -7.94 -16.24 -14.94
C PRO A 126 -7.02 -17.18 -15.74
N PHE A 127 -5.74 -17.25 -15.39
CA PHE A 127 -4.76 -18.10 -16.09
C PHE A 127 -5.07 -19.58 -15.87
N LEU A 128 -5.42 -19.97 -14.63
CA LEU A 128 -5.91 -21.31 -14.33
C LEU A 128 -7.25 -21.61 -15.04
N LEU A 129 -8.18 -20.66 -15.07
CA LEU A 129 -9.48 -20.81 -15.72
C LEU A 129 -9.37 -20.99 -17.25
N HIS A 130 -8.40 -20.33 -17.90
CA HIS A 130 -8.28 -20.39 -19.36
C HIS A 130 -7.63 -21.69 -19.86
N GLN A 131 -6.86 -22.41 -19.03
CA GLN A 131 -6.20 -23.66 -19.42
C GLN A 131 -7.20 -24.72 -19.92
N THR A 132 -6.92 -25.32 -21.08
CA THR A 132 -7.68 -26.45 -21.61
C THR A 132 -7.36 -27.73 -20.83
N SER A 133 -8.37 -28.52 -20.46
CA SER A 133 -8.16 -29.74 -19.68
C SER A 133 -9.18 -30.82 -20.05
N ILE A 134 -8.70 -32.06 -20.25
CA ILE A 134 -9.50 -33.23 -20.64
C ILE A 134 -9.38 -34.32 -19.55
N GLY A 135 -10.44 -35.09 -19.34
CA GLY A 135 -10.45 -36.23 -18.40
C GLY A 135 -10.11 -35.84 -16.95
N LYS A 136 -9.23 -36.60 -16.29
CA LYS A 136 -8.81 -36.35 -14.89
C LYS A 136 -8.23 -34.95 -14.66
N ARG A 137 -7.59 -34.34 -15.68
CA ARG A 137 -7.06 -32.97 -15.58
C ARG A 137 -8.17 -31.93 -15.41
N LYS A 138 -9.37 -32.17 -15.94
CA LYS A 138 -10.54 -31.29 -15.74
C LYS A 138 -10.98 -31.27 -14.28
N MET A 139 -11.01 -32.44 -13.63
CA MET A 139 -11.31 -32.55 -12.20
C MET A 139 -10.25 -31.84 -11.35
N LEU A 140 -8.96 -32.02 -11.67
CA LEU A 140 -7.87 -31.34 -10.96
C LEU A 140 -7.96 -29.82 -11.09
N LYS A 141 -8.24 -29.31 -12.29
CA LYS A 141 -8.47 -27.88 -12.53
C LYS A 141 -9.66 -27.35 -11.72
N PHE A 142 -10.76 -28.10 -11.67
CA PHE A 142 -11.93 -27.73 -10.86
C PHE A 142 -11.58 -27.64 -9.36
N MET A 143 -10.89 -28.65 -8.84
CA MET A 143 -10.43 -28.66 -7.44
C MET A 143 -9.46 -27.50 -7.15
N ALA A 144 -8.55 -27.20 -8.07
CA ALA A 144 -7.65 -26.06 -7.95
C ALA A 144 -8.42 -24.72 -7.94
N CYS A 145 -9.39 -24.54 -8.84
CA CYS A 145 -10.24 -23.33 -8.84
C CYS A 145 -11.03 -23.20 -7.54
N LEU A 146 -11.58 -24.30 -7.03
CA LEU A 146 -12.31 -24.33 -5.76
C LEU A 146 -11.39 -23.96 -4.60
N LEU A 147 -10.16 -24.49 -4.57
CA LEU A 147 -9.15 -24.15 -3.56
C LEU A 147 -8.84 -22.65 -3.56
N LEU A 148 -8.66 -22.03 -4.73
CA LEU A 148 -8.43 -20.58 -4.84
C LEU A 148 -9.61 -19.77 -4.29
N ILE A 149 -10.84 -20.15 -4.63
CA ILE A 149 -12.06 -19.49 -4.13
C ILE A 149 -12.15 -19.61 -2.61
N VAL A 150 -11.97 -20.82 -2.06
CA VAL A 150 -12.00 -21.07 -0.61
C VAL A 150 -10.94 -20.23 0.09
N ALA A 151 -9.70 -20.22 -0.40
CA ALA A 151 -8.62 -19.45 0.21
C ALA A 151 -8.93 -17.94 0.26
N VAL A 152 -9.50 -17.36 -0.80
CA VAL A 152 -9.90 -15.95 -0.81
C VAL A 152 -11.04 -15.68 0.16
N VAL A 153 -12.04 -16.57 0.25
CA VAL A 153 -13.13 -16.43 1.23
C VAL A 153 -12.60 -16.50 2.66
N LEU A 154 -11.72 -17.46 2.96
CA LEU A 154 -11.10 -17.62 4.29
C LEU A 154 -10.24 -16.41 4.69
N SER A 155 -9.70 -15.67 3.72
CA SER A 155 -8.98 -14.42 3.99
C SER A 155 -9.86 -13.27 4.49
N GLY A 156 -11.18 -13.35 4.28
CA GLY A 156 -12.11 -12.25 4.60
C GLY A 156 -11.93 -11.01 3.71
N SER A 157 -11.17 -11.10 2.62
CA SER A 157 -10.96 -9.97 1.70
C SER A 157 -12.20 -9.74 0.82
N ARG A 158 -13.03 -8.78 1.21
CA ARG A 158 -14.25 -8.39 0.48
C ARG A 158 -13.99 -7.99 -0.97
N ALA A 159 -12.91 -7.24 -1.23
CA ALA A 159 -12.52 -6.86 -2.58
C ALA A 159 -12.12 -8.10 -3.41
N GLY A 160 -11.46 -9.09 -2.80
CA GLY A 160 -11.12 -10.35 -3.46
C GLY A 160 -12.32 -11.20 -3.80
N ILE A 161 -13.28 -11.33 -2.87
CA ILE A 161 -14.54 -12.05 -3.11
C ILE A 161 -15.30 -11.42 -4.28
N LEU A 162 -15.47 -10.08 -4.25
CA LEU A 162 -16.13 -9.35 -5.33
C LEU A 162 -15.42 -9.53 -6.67
N ALA A 163 -14.09 -9.39 -6.70
CA ALA A 163 -13.31 -9.54 -7.93
C ALA A 163 -13.38 -10.96 -8.50
N LEU A 164 -13.32 -12.01 -7.67
CA LEU A 164 -13.52 -13.39 -8.12
C LEU A 164 -14.89 -13.57 -8.77
N CYS A 165 -15.97 -13.11 -8.12
CA CYS A 165 -17.31 -13.23 -8.67
C CYS A 165 -17.44 -12.54 -10.03
N VAL A 166 -16.91 -11.31 -10.17
CA VAL A 166 -16.93 -10.57 -11.44
C VAL A 166 -16.15 -11.32 -12.52
N ILE A 167 -14.94 -11.78 -12.22
CA ILE A 167 -14.10 -12.53 -13.18
C ILE A 167 -14.79 -13.82 -13.63
N THR A 168 -15.32 -14.60 -12.70
CA THR A 168 -16.03 -15.86 -12.99
C THR A 168 -17.25 -15.60 -13.89
N ILE A 169 -18.05 -14.56 -13.59
CA ILE A 169 -19.21 -14.19 -14.40
C ILE A 169 -18.78 -13.75 -15.79
N LEU A 170 -17.78 -12.86 -15.91
CA LEU A 170 -17.29 -12.38 -17.20
C LEU A 170 -16.74 -13.52 -18.07
N PHE A 171 -15.92 -14.41 -17.49
CA PHE A 171 -15.35 -15.55 -18.19
C PHE A 171 -16.43 -16.46 -18.76
N PHE A 172 -17.39 -16.89 -17.93
CA PHE A 172 -18.45 -17.80 -18.37
C PHE A 172 -19.48 -17.15 -19.29
N THR A 173 -19.72 -15.84 -19.16
CA THR A 173 -20.61 -15.09 -20.06
C THR A 173 -20.12 -15.13 -21.50
N VAL A 174 -18.81 -14.98 -21.69
CA VAL A 174 -18.17 -15.06 -23.01
C VAL A 174 -18.01 -16.51 -23.46
N TYR A 175 -17.61 -17.42 -22.56
CA TYR A 175 -17.42 -18.83 -22.90
C TYR A 175 -18.72 -19.50 -23.39
N TYR A 176 -19.85 -19.18 -22.77
CA TYR A 176 -21.17 -19.70 -23.15
C TYR A 176 -22.01 -18.71 -23.96
N GLN A 177 -21.38 -17.73 -24.64
CA GLN A 177 -22.08 -16.64 -25.33
C GLN A 177 -23.14 -17.13 -26.34
N ARG A 178 -22.94 -18.28 -27.00
CA ARG A 178 -23.93 -18.87 -27.93
C ARG A 178 -25.23 -19.28 -27.23
N PHE A 179 -25.15 -19.86 -26.03
CA PHE A 179 -26.31 -20.22 -25.23
C PHE A 179 -26.94 -19.00 -24.56
N ILE A 180 -26.10 -18.10 -24.06
CA ILE A 180 -26.52 -16.89 -23.34
C ILE A 180 -27.18 -15.87 -24.27
N ASN A 181 -26.76 -15.75 -25.53
CA ASN A 181 -27.31 -14.78 -26.47
C ASN A 181 -28.83 -14.90 -26.65
N LYS A 182 -29.41 -16.10 -26.50
CA LYS A 182 -30.88 -16.30 -26.54
C LYS A 182 -31.61 -15.73 -25.33
N ARG A 183 -30.93 -15.51 -24.20
CA ARG A 183 -31.47 -14.98 -22.93
C ARG A 183 -30.58 -13.88 -22.36
N ARG A 184 -29.92 -13.11 -23.23
CA ARG A 184 -28.80 -12.22 -22.84
C ARG A 184 -29.19 -11.19 -21.79
N ILE A 185 -30.36 -10.59 -21.96
CA ILE A 185 -30.89 -9.59 -21.02
C ILE A 185 -31.06 -10.20 -19.63
N PHE A 186 -31.66 -11.39 -19.52
CA PHE A 186 -31.88 -12.08 -18.23
C PHE A 186 -30.57 -12.48 -17.54
N PHE A 187 -29.57 -12.93 -18.29
CA PHE A 187 -28.25 -13.26 -17.74
C PHE A 187 -27.50 -12.02 -17.25
N ILE A 188 -27.53 -10.93 -18.03
CA ILE A 188 -26.90 -9.66 -17.62
C ILE A 188 -27.62 -9.06 -16.41
N SER A 189 -28.95 -9.01 -16.43
CA SER A 189 -29.74 -8.46 -15.32
C SER A 189 -29.62 -9.31 -14.06
N GLY A 190 -29.67 -10.64 -14.19
CA GLY A 190 -29.49 -11.57 -13.07
C GLY A 190 -28.08 -11.50 -12.49
N GLY A 191 -27.05 -11.47 -13.33
CA GLY A 191 -25.65 -11.30 -12.90
C GLY A 191 -25.43 -9.97 -12.19
N ALA A 192 -25.97 -8.87 -12.72
CA ALA A 192 -25.91 -7.56 -12.09
C ALA A 192 -26.61 -7.54 -10.73
N LEU A 193 -27.79 -8.13 -10.61
CA LEU A 193 -28.54 -8.21 -9.36
C LEU A 193 -27.79 -9.04 -8.30
N ILE A 194 -27.17 -10.15 -8.68
CA ILE A 194 -26.31 -10.95 -7.80
C ILE A 194 -25.10 -10.12 -7.32
N LEU A 195 -24.44 -9.39 -8.22
CA LEU A 195 -23.29 -8.55 -7.87
C LEU A 195 -23.68 -7.39 -6.95
N ILE A 196 -24.83 -6.75 -7.18
CA ILE A 196 -25.37 -5.70 -6.31
C ILE A 196 -25.70 -6.29 -4.93
N GLY A 197 -26.40 -7.41 -4.87
CA GLY A 197 -26.72 -8.09 -3.61
C GLY A 197 -25.46 -8.51 -2.84
N LEU A 198 -24.46 -9.05 -3.54
CA LEU A 198 -23.16 -9.38 -2.97
C LEU A 198 -22.45 -8.13 -2.44
N PHE A 199 -22.39 -7.05 -3.22
CA PHE A 199 -21.75 -5.81 -2.82
C PHE A 199 -22.38 -5.23 -1.54
N ILE A 200 -23.72 -5.18 -1.49
CA ILE A 200 -24.47 -4.75 -0.31
C ILE A 200 -24.17 -5.68 0.87
N GLY A 201 -24.22 -7.00 0.68
CA GLY A 201 -23.91 -7.98 1.73
C GLY A 201 -22.49 -7.81 2.29
N LEU A 202 -21.50 -7.60 1.43
CA LEU A 202 -20.10 -7.39 1.84
C LEU A 202 -19.92 -6.09 2.66
N ILE A 203 -20.72 -5.04 2.41
CA ILE A 203 -20.73 -3.82 3.23
C ILE A 203 -21.23 -4.14 4.64
N TYR A 204 -22.36 -4.84 4.75
CA TYR A 204 -22.98 -5.18 6.04
C TYR A 204 -22.21 -6.22 6.86
N LEU A 205 -21.35 -7.04 6.26
CA LEU A 205 -20.49 -7.98 6.99
C LEU A 205 -19.46 -7.29 7.90
N LYS A 206 -19.03 -6.06 7.57
CA LYS A 206 -18.06 -5.31 8.39
C LYS A 206 -18.26 -3.79 8.21
N PRO A 207 -19.35 -3.23 8.78
CA PRO A 207 -19.79 -1.87 8.52
C PRO A 207 -18.75 -0.84 8.97
N ASP A 208 -18.13 -1.01 10.14
CA ASP A 208 -17.10 -0.09 10.65
C ASP A 208 -15.91 0.07 9.70
N SER A 209 -15.53 -1.02 9.03
CA SER A 209 -14.43 -0.97 8.06
C SER A 209 -14.84 -0.28 6.76
N ALA A 210 -16.11 -0.34 6.37
CA ALA A 210 -16.62 0.42 5.23
C ALA A 210 -16.73 1.91 5.58
N SER A 211 -17.33 2.24 6.72
CA SER A 211 -17.47 3.61 7.23
C SER A 211 -16.11 4.29 7.45
N GLY A 212 -15.12 3.55 7.97
CA GLY A 212 -13.76 4.07 8.10
C GLY A 212 -13.13 4.46 6.76
N ARG A 213 -13.37 3.70 5.68
CA ARG A 213 -12.92 4.08 4.33
C ARG A 213 -13.64 5.29 3.78
N VAL A 214 -14.94 5.42 4.04
CA VAL A 214 -15.72 6.61 3.67
C VAL A 214 -15.17 7.86 4.37
N LEU A 215 -14.84 7.77 5.66
CA LEU A 215 -14.16 8.85 6.38
C LEU A 215 -12.83 9.20 5.72
N ILE A 216 -12.00 8.20 5.42
CA ILE A 216 -10.72 8.40 4.74
C ILE A 216 -10.92 9.12 3.41
N TRP A 217 -11.90 8.72 2.60
CA TRP A 217 -12.20 9.37 1.31
C TRP A 217 -12.70 10.80 1.48
N LYS A 218 -13.53 11.06 2.50
CA LYS A 218 -14.03 12.41 2.82
C LYS A 218 -12.89 13.36 3.15
N VAL A 219 -11.96 12.95 4.00
CA VAL A 219 -10.75 13.73 4.33
C VAL A 219 -9.83 13.86 3.11
N SER A 220 -9.65 12.78 2.36
CA SER A 220 -8.80 12.75 1.15
C SER A 220 -9.28 13.72 0.06
N ALA A 221 -10.58 14.00 -0.01
CA ALA A 221 -11.14 14.97 -0.97
C ALA A 221 -10.71 16.42 -0.67
N GLU A 222 -10.36 16.74 0.58
CA GLU A 222 -9.87 18.07 0.97
C GLU A 222 -8.40 18.28 0.56
N LEU A 223 -7.57 17.22 0.60
CA LEU A 223 -6.16 17.26 0.15
C LEU A 223 -5.98 17.67 -1.30
N HIS A 224 -6.97 17.40 -2.16
CA HIS A 224 -6.87 17.65 -3.60
C HIS A 224 -6.98 19.14 -3.98
N LYS A 225 -7.49 20.01 -3.09
CA LYS A 225 -7.92 21.36 -3.46
C LYS A 225 -6.77 22.31 -3.85
N GLU A 226 -5.59 22.13 -3.28
CA GLU A 226 -4.49 23.10 -3.42
C GLU A 226 -3.69 22.93 -4.72
N HIS A 227 -3.49 21.69 -5.19
CA HIS A 227 -2.73 21.40 -6.43
C HIS A 227 -3.46 20.46 -7.38
N MET A 228 -4.64 20.84 -7.85
CA MET A 228 -5.51 19.96 -8.65
C MET A 228 -4.86 19.43 -9.95
N ILE A 229 -4.06 20.23 -10.66
CA ILE A 229 -3.55 19.88 -11.99
C ILE A 229 -2.41 18.85 -11.92
N LEU A 230 -1.35 19.17 -11.16
CA LEU A 230 -0.13 18.34 -11.07
C LEU A 230 -0.13 17.41 -9.85
N GLY A 231 -1.01 17.63 -8.87
CA GLY A 231 -1.01 16.93 -7.59
C GLY A 231 0.09 17.42 -6.66
N ASN A 232 -0.01 17.00 -5.40
CA ASN A 232 0.87 17.43 -4.30
C ASN A 232 2.27 16.79 -4.35
N GLY A 233 2.51 15.84 -5.27
CA GLY A 233 3.78 15.12 -5.37
C GLY A 233 3.68 13.69 -4.87
N LEU A 234 4.61 12.85 -5.31
CA LEU A 234 4.63 11.43 -4.99
C LEU A 234 4.95 11.25 -3.49
N GLY A 235 4.14 10.46 -2.79
CA GLY A 235 4.25 10.25 -1.34
C GLY A 235 3.57 11.30 -0.46
N SER A 236 3.05 12.39 -1.03
CA SER A 236 2.38 13.48 -0.29
C SER A 236 1.23 13.01 0.59
N PHE A 237 0.47 12.00 0.15
CA PHE A 237 -0.64 11.47 0.96
C PHE A 237 -0.19 11.07 2.37
N LYS A 238 1.00 10.46 2.51
CA LYS A 238 1.52 10.02 3.82
C LYS A 238 2.00 11.18 4.68
N ALA A 239 2.47 12.26 4.08
CA ALA A 239 2.92 13.45 4.79
C ALA A 239 1.72 14.30 5.26
N ASP A 240 0.68 14.42 4.43
CA ASP A 240 -0.34 15.46 4.61
C ASP A 240 -1.64 14.94 5.22
N TYR A 241 -2.01 13.67 5.00
CA TYR A 241 -3.33 13.16 5.33
C TYR A 241 -3.71 13.30 6.81
N MET A 242 -2.79 12.98 7.72
CA MET A 242 -3.10 13.03 9.15
C MET A 242 -3.32 14.46 9.65
N LEU A 243 -2.66 15.45 9.04
CA LEU A 243 -2.91 16.87 9.33
C LEU A 243 -4.29 17.30 8.88
N GLU A 244 -4.69 16.92 7.66
CA GLU A 244 -6.04 17.19 7.16
C GLU A 244 -7.11 16.45 7.97
N GLN A 245 -6.83 15.23 8.42
CA GLN A 245 -7.72 14.51 9.33
C GLN A 245 -7.89 15.27 10.65
N ALA A 246 -6.81 15.81 11.22
CA ALA A 246 -6.87 16.62 12.44
C ALA A 246 -7.70 17.91 12.24
N LYS A 247 -7.51 18.62 11.12
CA LYS A 247 -8.31 19.80 10.77
C LYS A 247 -9.80 19.46 10.62
N TYR A 248 -10.10 18.39 9.88
CA TYR A 248 -11.48 17.93 9.68
C TYR A 248 -12.15 17.56 11.01
N LEU A 249 -11.50 16.75 11.84
CA LEU A 249 -12.06 16.27 13.11
C LEU A 249 -12.24 17.36 14.17
N SER A 250 -11.46 18.44 14.06
CA SER A 250 -11.58 19.64 14.92
C SER A 250 -12.67 20.60 14.44
N SER A 251 -13.17 20.44 13.20
CA SER A 251 -14.22 21.28 12.65
C SER A 251 -15.62 20.90 13.13
N SER A 252 -16.57 21.82 13.02
CA SER A 252 -18.00 21.56 13.31
C SER A 252 -18.65 20.56 12.33
N ARG A 253 -17.96 20.16 11.25
CA ARG A 253 -18.45 19.22 10.25
C ARG A 253 -18.28 17.75 10.67
N ALA A 254 -17.40 17.46 11.62
CA ALA A 254 -17.13 16.11 12.09
C ALA A 254 -18.14 15.68 13.15
N ASN A 255 -18.67 14.47 13.01
CA ASN A 255 -19.57 13.87 14.00
C ASN A 255 -18.80 12.92 14.95
N GLU A 256 -19.47 12.42 15.99
CA GLU A 256 -18.82 11.54 16.97
C GLU A 256 -18.42 10.18 16.38
N ASN A 257 -19.18 9.67 15.40
CA ASN A 257 -18.83 8.43 14.71
C ASN A 257 -17.51 8.56 13.94
N ASP A 258 -17.26 9.69 13.29
CA ASP A 258 -16.02 9.98 12.58
C ASP A 258 -14.83 9.99 13.55
N ARG A 259 -14.99 10.65 14.71
CA ARG A 259 -13.98 10.68 15.78
C ARG A 259 -13.67 9.29 16.32
N MET A 260 -14.70 8.45 16.45
CA MET A 260 -14.53 7.07 16.88
C MET A 260 -13.87 6.21 15.81
N LEU A 261 -14.15 6.42 14.53
CA LEU A 261 -13.56 5.64 13.44
C LEU A 261 -12.12 6.03 13.10
N ALA A 262 -11.75 7.30 13.31
CA ALA A 262 -10.44 7.86 12.98
C ALA A 262 -9.25 7.06 13.51
N GLY A 263 -8.17 7.03 12.73
CA GLY A 263 -6.93 6.34 13.07
C GLY A 263 -5.82 6.69 12.08
N ASN A 264 -4.61 6.20 12.35
CA ASN A 264 -3.47 6.33 11.44
C ASN A 264 -3.76 5.66 10.10
N THR A 265 -3.53 6.40 9.01
CA THR A 265 -3.74 5.93 7.65
C THR A 265 -2.66 6.50 6.73
N ASN A 266 -2.03 5.61 5.96
CA ASN A 266 -0.93 5.97 5.04
C ASN A 266 -1.30 5.68 3.57
N HIS A 267 -2.57 5.36 3.30
CA HIS A 267 -3.11 5.15 1.95
C HIS A 267 -4.64 5.35 1.95
N PRO A 268 -5.25 5.96 0.92
CA PRO A 268 -6.70 6.19 0.86
C PRO A 268 -7.56 4.93 0.63
N PHE A 269 -6.95 3.73 0.61
CA PHE A 269 -7.56 2.48 0.11
C PHE A 269 -8.31 2.63 -1.23
N ASN A 270 -7.84 3.54 -2.09
CA ASN A 270 -8.33 3.77 -3.44
C ASN A 270 -7.19 4.34 -4.29
N GLU A 271 -6.68 3.56 -5.24
CA GLU A 271 -5.52 3.94 -6.07
C GLU A 271 -5.85 5.11 -7.00
N TYR A 272 -7.11 5.27 -7.42
CA TYR A 272 -7.52 6.40 -8.26
C TYR A 272 -7.51 7.71 -7.49
N LEU A 273 -7.97 7.67 -6.24
CA LEU A 273 -7.92 8.82 -5.35
C LEU A 273 -6.47 9.16 -4.98
N LEU A 274 -5.64 8.14 -4.72
CA LEU A 274 -4.21 8.35 -4.50
C LEU A 274 -3.55 9.01 -5.71
N LEU A 275 -3.81 8.49 -6.91
CA LEU A 275 -3.28 9.06 -8.15
C LEU A 275 -3.73 10.52 -8.32
N LEU A 276 -4.99 10.83 -8.06
CA LEU A 276 -5.51 12.20 -8.14
C LEU A 276 -4.82 13.15 -7.15
N ILE A 277 -4.54 12.70 -5.92
CA ILE A 277 -3.89 13.51 -4.88
C ILE A 277 -2.42 13.74 -5.22
N GLU A 278 -1.68 12.68 -5.56
CA GLU A 278 -0.22 12.77 -5.76
C GLU A 278 0.18 13.30 -7.14
N GLN A 279 -0.61 12.97 -8.16
CA GLN A 279 -0.29 13.19 -9.58
C GLN A 279 -1.26 14.12 -10.31
N GLY A 280 -2.35 14.53 -9.65
CA GLY A 280 -3.33 15.48 -10.18
C GLY A 280 -4.12 14.98 -11.39
N LEU A 281 -4.84 15.91 -12.02
CA LEU A 281 -5.60 15.66 -13.24
C LEU A 281 -4.73 15.16 -14.40
N VAL A 282 -3.46 15.57 -14.46
CA VAL A 282 -2.51 15.07 -15.48
C VAL A 282 -2.30 13.56 -15.32
N GLY A 283 -2.03 13.09 -14.10
CA GLY A 283 -1.89 11.66 -13.82
C GLY A 283 -3.16 10.87 -14.18
N VAL A 284 -4.33 11.40 -13.83
CA VAL A 284 -5.62 10.79 -14.18
C VAL A 284 -5.85 10.75 -15.70
N ALA A 285 -5.54 11.82 -16.42
CA ALA A 285 -5.68 11.86 -17.88
C ALA A 285 -4.78 10.82 -18.57
N LEU A 286 -3.55 10.65 -18.10
CA LEU A 286 -2.63 9.63 -18.61
C LEU A 286 -3.09 8.20 -18.29
N LEU A 287 -3.67 7.97 -17.11
CA LEU A 287 -4.30 6.70 -16.78
C LEU A 287 -5.50 6.41 -17.70
N LEU A 288 -6.35 7.41 -17.96
CA LEU A 288 -7.47 7.27 -18.90
C LEU A 288 -6.98 6.95 -20.32
N LEU A 289 -5.91 7.59 -20.78
CA LEU A 289 -5.27 7.28 -22.05
C LEU A 289 -4.82 5.81 -22.12
N LEU A 290 -4.16 5.33 -21.06
CA LEU A 290 -3.75 3.93 -20.94
C LEU A 290 -4.96 2.97 -20.94
N LEU A 291 -6.02 3.29 -20.22
CA LEU A 291 -7.26 2.50 -20.22
C LEU A 291 -7.90 2.46 -21.61
N ILE A 292 -7.96 3.59 -22.33
CA ILE A 292 -8.45 3.65 -23.72
C ILE A 292 -7.59 2.74 -24.62
N ALA A 293 -6.26 2.73 -24.43
CA ALA A 293 -5.38 1.85 -25.17
C ALA A 293 -5.65 0.36 -24.87
N ILE A 294 -5.91 0.00 -23.61
CA ILE A 294 -6.31 -1.35 -23.21
C ILE A 294 -7.65 -1.71 -23.86
N PHE A 295 -8.65 -0.83 -23.83
CA PHE A 295 -9.96 -1.08 -24.45
C PHE A 295 -9.90 -1.22 -25.98
N ARG A 296 -8.95 -0.56 -26.63
CA ARG A 296 -8.71 -0.69 -28.08
C ARG A 296 -7.90 -1.93 -28.46
N SER A 297 -7.39 -2.70 -27.50
CA SER A 297 -6.67 -3.94 -27.78
C SER A 297 -7.60 -4.98 -28.40
N ASN A 298 -7.08 -5.76 -29.34
CA ASN A 298 -7.87 -6.73 -30.12
C ASN A 298 -7.90 -8.10 -29.43
N VAL A 299 -8.07 -8.12 -28.09
CA VAL A 299 -8.12 -9.36 -27.30
C VAL A 299 -9.56 -9.69 -26.90
N PRO A 300 -9.91 -10.99 -26.83
CA PRO A 300 -11.24 -11.38 -26.41
C PRO A 300 -11.45 -11.08 -24.92
N LEU A 301 -12.70 -10.78 -24.54
CA LEU A 301 -13.05 -10.43 -23.15
C LEU A 301 -12.76 -11.53 -22.12
N ASN A 302 -12.65 -12.79 -22.56
CA ASN A 302 -12.27 -13.94 -21.72
C ASN A 302 -10.76 -14.22 -21.71
N SER A 303 -9.95 -13.34 -22.30
CA SER A 303 -8.50 -13.42 -22.22
C SER A 303 -8.06 -13.34 -20.76
N PRO A 304 -7.17 -14.24 -20.29
CA PRO A 304 -6.72 -14.23 -18.90
C PRO A 304 -6.03 -12.92 -18.52
N ALA A 305 -5.29 -12.30 -19.46
CA ALA A 305 -4.64 -11.02 -19.24
C ALA A 305 -5.63 -9.88 -18.97
N LEU A 306 -6.70 -9.79 -19.78
CA LEU A 306 -7.72 -8.75 -19.59
C LEU A 306 -8.50 -8.96 -18.30
N LEU A 307 -8.87 -10.21 -17.99
CA LEU A 307 -9.56 -10.54 -16.73
C LEU A 307 -8.72 -10.22 -15.49
N ALA A 308 -7.40 -10.44 -15.54
CA ALA A 308 -6.49 -10.04 -14.47
C ALA A 308 -6.42 -8.51 -14.33
N LEU A 309 -6.39 -7.76 -15.43
CA LEU A 309 -6.46 -6.29 -15.39
C LEU A 309 -7.79 -5.77 -14.83
N VAL A 310 -8.92 -6.41 -15.17
CA VAL A 310 -10.23 -6.10 -14.57
C VAL A 310 -10.20 -6.34 -13.06
N ALA A 311 -9.56 -7.42 -12.60
CA ALA A 311 -9.36 -7.66 -11.17
C ALA A 311 -8.62 -6.50 -10.50
N ILE A 312 -7.53 -6.03 -11.11
CA ILE A 312 -6.73 -4.90 -10.60
C ILE A 312 -7.59 -3.64 -10.49
N VAL A 313 -8.41 -3.34 -11.51
CA VAL A 313 -9.35 -2.21 -11.50
C VAL A 313 -10.30 -2.29 -10.30
N ILE A 314 -10.92 -3.45 -10.07
CA ILE A 314 -11.83 -3.65 -8.94
C ILE A 314 -11.12 -3.50 -7.60
N PHE A 315 -9.93 -4.10 -7.44
CA PHE A 315 -9.13 -3.96 -6.22
C PHE A 315 -8.70 -2.50 -5.99
N SER A 316 -8.38 -1.77 -7.05
CA SER A 316 -7.93 -0.38 -6.99
C SER A 316 -9.02 0.58 -6.47
N CYS A 317 -10.30 0.23 -6.58
CA CYS A 317 -11.40 1.02 -6.00
C CYS A 317 -11.47 0.94 -4.46
N PHE A 318 -10.98 -0.16 -3.87
CA PHE A 318 -11.25 -0.52 -2.48
C PHE A 318 -10.00 -0.95 -1.70
N SER A 319 -8.81 -0.84 -2.28
CA SER A 319 -7.57 -1.33 -1.70
C SER A 319 -6.36 -0.62 -2.31
N TYR A 320 -5.18 -1.18 -2.07
CA TYR A 320 -3.86 -0.67 -2.47
C TYR A 320 -3.05 -1.76 -3.18
N PRO A 321 -3.56 -2.36 -4.27
CA PRO A 321 -2.92 -3.49 -4.94
C PRO A 321 -1.48 -3.16 -5.40
N PHE A 322 -1.17 -1.91 -5.75
CA PHE A 322 0.16 -1.52 -6.22
C PHE A 322 1.20 -1.33 -5.10
N LYS A 323 0.82 -1.54 -3.83
CA LYS A 323 1.80 -1.76 -2.74
C LYS A 323 2.61 -3.04 -2.95
N TYR A 324 2.05 -4.02 -3.65
CA TYR A 324 2.62 -5.36 -3.78
C TYR A 324 3.38 -5.54 -5.09
N ALA A 325 4.65 -5.92 -4.99
CA ALA A 325 5.52 -6.16 -6.14
C ALA A 325 4.99 -7.24 -7.11
N PHE A 326 4.26 -8.24 -6.60
CA PHE A 326 3.62 -9.26 -7.43
C PHE A 326 2.57 -8.68 -8.37
N VAL A 327 1.78 -7.70 -7.90
CA VAL A 327 0.78 -7.02 -8.72
C VAL A 327 1.44 -6.21 -9.83
N TRP A 328 2.53 -5.49 -9.53
CA TRP A 328 3.33 -4.80 -10.56
C TRP A 328 3.76 -5.75 -11.68
N PHE A 329 4.35 -6.88 -11.30
CA PHE A 329 4.79 -7.90 -12.25
C PHE A 329 3.64 -8.40 -13.13
N VAL A 330 2.53 -8.83 -12.53
CA VAL A 330 1.40 -9.38 -13.29
C VAL A 330 0.75 -8.31 -14.16
N THR A 331 0.65 -7.06 -13.69
CA THR A 331 0.13 -5.94 -14.48
C THR A 331 0.97 -5.74 -15.74
N ILE A 332 2.29 -5.63 -15.59
CA ILE A 332 3.21 -5.43 -16.71
C ILE A 332 3.16 -6.60 -17.69
N TYR A 333 3.16 -7.83 -17.16
CA TYR A 333 3.01 -9.03 -17.96
C TYR A 333 1.69 -9.02 -18.74
N CYS A 334 0.56 -8.74 -18.10
CA CYS A 334 -0.74 -8.69 -18.77
C CYS A 334 -0.79 -7.60 -19.85
N LEU A 335 -0.24 -6.41 -19.58
CA LEU A 335 -0.16 -5.32 -20.56
C LEU A 335 0.73 -5.69 -21.76
N SER A 336 1.81 -6.44 -21.54
CA SER A 336 2.68 -6.90 -22.62
C SER A 336 2.03 -7.92 -23.57
N LEU A 337 0.99 -8.63 -23.10
CA LEU A 337 0.23 -9.60 -23.89
C LEU A 337 -0.90 -8.99 -24.74
N LEU A 338 -1.25 -7.72 -24.52
CA LEU A 338 -2.35 -7.08 -25.25
C LEU A 338 -1.86 -6.64 -26.62
N ASP A 339 -2.37 -7.31 -27.65
CA ASP A 339 -2.07 -6.99 -29.05
C ASP A 339 -2.95 -5.85 -29.58
N GLN A 340 -2.35 -4.92 -30.33
CA GLN A 340 -3.05 -3.82 -31.01
C GLN A 340 -2.81 -3.90 -32.52
N ARG A 341 -3.89 -3.71 -33.29
CA ARG A 341 -3.79 -3.64 -34.76
C ARG A 341 -3.00 -2.39 -35.17
N GLY A 342 -1.91 -2.61 -35.91
CA GLY A 342 -1.13 -1.55 -36.56
C GLY A 342 0.05 -1.08 -35.71
N GLY A 343 1.21 -1.72 -35.90
CA GLY A 343 2.48 -1.18 -35.43
C GLY A 343 2.76 0.15 -36.13
N LEU A 344 2.82 1.25 -35.39
CA LEU A 344 3.03 2.59 -35.93
C LEU A 344 4.46 2.78 -36.45
N ARG A 345 5.44 2.05 -35.88
CA ARG A 345 6.86 1.93 -36.28
C ARG A 345 7.60 0.94 -35.37
N THR A 346 8.73 0.41 -35.81
CA THR A 346 9.71 -0.27 -34.94
C THR A 346 10.82 0.71 -34.57
N ILE A 347 11.15 0.84 -33.28
CA ILE A 347 12.34 1.58 -32.83
C ILE A 347 13.42 0.59 -32.42
N CYS A 348 14.64 0.82 -32.90
CA CYS A 348 15.81 0.06 -32.51
C CYS A 348 16.50 0.71 -31.31
N PHE A 349 16.60 -0.02 -30.19
CA PHE A 349 17.50 0.37 -29.11
C PHE A 349 18.87 -0.32 -29.27
N ASN A 350 19.92 0.47 -29.09
CA ASN A 350 21.29 -0.04 -29.07
C ASN A 350 21.55 -0.78 -27.76
N ARG A 351 22.13 -1.98 -27.83
CA ARG A 351 22.59 -2.76 -26.67
C ARG A 351 23.33 -1.95 -25.58
N PRO A 352 24.27 -1.02 -25.89
CA PRO A 352 24.93 -0.21 -24.86
C PRO A 352 23.98 0.65 -24.03
N PHE A 353 22.88 1.16 -24.60
CA PHE A 353 21.92 1.99 -23.86
C PHE A 353 21.24 1.21 -22.73
N LEU A 354 20.75 -0.01 -23.02
CA LEU A 354 20.16 -0.87 -21.98
C LEU A 354 21.19 -1.35 -20.96
N LEU A 355 22.45 -1.59 -21.37
CA LEU A 355 23.53 -1.92 -20.45
C LEU A 355 23.81 -0.79 -19.46
N ILE A 356 23.84 0.46 -19.92
CA ILE A 356 24.01 1.63 -19.05
C ILE A 356 22.87 1.72 -18.04
N ILE A 357 21.62 1.59 -18.49
CA ILE A 357 20.46 1.62 -17.60
C ILE A 357 20.53 0.47 -16.58
N LEU A 358 20.90 -0.73 -17.02
CA LEU A 358 21.06 -1.90 -16.15
C LEU A 358 22.14 -1.64 -15.08
N ILE A 359 23.30 -1.09 -15.45
CA ILE A 359 24.38 -0.75 -14.52
C ILE A 359 23.91 0.27 -13.49
N ILE A 360 23.20 1.31 -13.93
CA ILE A 360 22.63 2.33 -13.02
C ILE A 360 21.66 1.68 -12.04
N GLN A 361 20.74 0.82 -12.51
CA GLN A 361 19.81 0.11 -11.62
C GLN A 361 20.53 -0.82 -10.64
N CYS A 362 21.51 -1.59 -11.12
CA CYS A 362 22.35 -2.44 -10.28
C CYS A 362 23.05 -1.63 -9.17
N PHE A 363 23.63 -0.48 -9.52
CA PHE A 363 24.31 0.38 -8.55
C PHE A 363 23.37 0.83 -7.43
N PHE A 364 22.19 1.37 -7.77
CA PHE A 364 21.22 1.81 -6.77
C PHE A 364 20.64 0.64 -5.95
N LEU A 365 20.44 -0.53 -6.56
CA LEU A 365 20.00 -1.72 -5.84
C LEU A 365 21.02 -2.22 -4.85
N VAL A 366 22.29 -2.34 -5.27
CA VAL A 366 23.38 -2.77 -4.40
C VAL A 366 23.51 -1.80 -3.24
N LYS A 367 23.46 -0.48 -3.50
CA LYS A 367 23.42 0.52 -2.43
C LYS A 367 22.24 0.31 -1.47
N ASN A 368 21.03 0.10 -1.98
CA ASN A 368 19.86 -0.15 -1.12
C ASN A 368 19.97 -1.46 -0.33
N ILE A 369 20.55 -2.51 -0.91
CA ILE A 369 20.77 -3.79 -0.22
C ILE A 369 21.76 -3.61 0.92
N ILE A 370 22.87 -2.90 0.66
CA ILE A 370 23.88 -2.60 1.68
C ILE A 370 23.25 -1.77 2.79
N PHE A 371 22.51 -0.71 2.45
CA PHE A 371 21.79 0.12 3.40
C PHE A 371 20.83 -0.71 4.28
N GLU A 372 19.88 -1.43 3.68
CA GLU A 372 18.87 -2.21 4.43
C GLU A 372 19.52 -3.31 5.29
N ARG A 373 20.58 -3.96 4.81
CA ARG A 373 21.32 -4.97 5.60
C ARG A 373 22.05 -4.34 6.77
N THR A 374 22.69 -3.19 6.56
CA THR A 374 23.45 -2.50 7.61
C THR A 374 22.50 -1.99 8.68
N TRP A 375 21.41 -1.33 8.27
CA TRP A 375 20.36 -0.90 9.17
C TRP A 375 19.77 -2.08 9.95
N LYS A 376 19.35 -3.17 9.28
CA LYS A 376 18.82 -4.36 9.96
C LYS A 376 19.80 -4.95 10.97
N ARG A 377 21.10 -5.00 10.64
CA ARG A 377 22.12 -5.53 11.56
C ARG A 377 22.18 -4.71 12.84
N ILE A 378 22.12 -3.39 12.75
CA ILE A 378 22.23 -2.49 13.89
C ILE A 378 20.93 -2.49 14.70
N SER A 379 19.77 -2.44 14.05
CA SER A 379 18.47 -2.51 14.75
C SER A 379 18.31 -3.83 15.54
N LEU A 380 18.87 -4.94 15.06
CA LEU A 380 18.87 -6.20 15.82
C LEU A 380 19.78 -6.18 17.05
N ILE A 381 20.80 -5.32 17.07
CA ILE A 381 21.67 -5.12 18.24
C ILE A 381 20.92 -4.27 19.27
N THR A 382 20.25 -3.19 18.83
CA THR A 382 19.46 -2.32 19.71
C THR A 382 18.28 -3.06 20.37
N GLU A 383 17.57 -3.90 19.60
CA GLU A 383 16.47 -4.74 20.12
C GLU A 383 16.90 -5.73 21.22
N LYS A 384 18.17 -6.15 21.26
CA LYS A 384 18.68 -7.10 22.26
C LYS A 384 19.03 -6.46 23.60
N GLY A 385 18.80 -5.15 23.76
CA GLY A 385 18.85 -4.47 25.05
C GLY A 385 20.25 -4.18 25.57
N THR A 386 21.27 -4.18 24.71
CA THR A 386 22.65 -3.84 25.13
C THR A 386 22.89 -2.34 25.29
N GLY A 387 21.88 -1.49 25.07
CA GLY A 387 22.08 -0.05 24.88
C GLY A 387 22.86 0.23 23.57
N LEU A 388 22.66 1.40 22.97
CA LEU A 388 23.57 1.82 21.90
C LEU A 388 24.90 2.25 22.56
N LEU A 389 26.02 1.68 22.13
CA LEU A 389 27.30 2.34 22.34
C LEU A 389 27.46 3.44 21.27
N ASP A 390 28.40 4.36 21.51
CA ASP A 390 28.73 5.46 20.57
C ASP A 390 29.02 4.94 19.15
N ASN A 391 29.54 3.72 19.04
CA ASN A 391 29.83 3.06 17.77
C ASN A 391 28.56 2.77 16.97
N GLU A 392 27.50 2.20 17.54
CA GLU A 392 26.25 1.95 16.81
C GLU A 392 25.59 3.26 16.37
N LEU A 393 25.61 4.27 17.23
CA LEU A 393 25.06 5.59 16.91
C LEU A 393 25.80 6.24 15.74
N SER A 394 27.14 6.14 15.71
CA SER A 394 27.94 6.64 14.60
C SER A 394 27.57 6.00 13.25
N ILE A 395 27.18 4.72 13.25
CA ILE A 395 26.76 4.05 12.02
C ILE A 395 25.38 4.54 11.60
N PHE A 396 24.45 4.79 12.54
CA PHE A 396 23.18 5.43 12.22
C PHE A 396 23.38 6.81 11.60
N THR A 397 24.24 7.65 12.19
CA THR A 397 24.56 8.99 11.65
C THR A 397 25.11 8.87 10.23
N LYS A 398 26.07 7.97 10.02
CA LYS A 398 26.64 7.73 8.68
C LYS A 398 25.59 7.26 7.67
N LEU A 399 24.70 6.35 8.07
CA LEU A 399 23.61 5.90 7.21
C LEU A 399 22.63 7.03 6.89
N ASN A 400 22.35 7.91 7.85
CA ASN A 400 21.50 9.07 7.65
C ASN A 400 22.14 10.06 6.65
N ASP A 401 23.42 10.37 6.80
CA ASP A 401 24.13 11.29 5.92
C ASP A 401 24.25 10.76 4.48
N GLU A 402 24.44 9.45 4.32
CA GLU A 402 24.52 8.80 3.01
C GLU A 402 23.14 8.53 2.39
N TRP A 403 22.06 8.42 3.19
CA TRP A 403 20.81 7.79 2.77
C TRP A 403 19.58 8.20 3.60
N ASN A 404 19.08 9.42 3.39
CA ASN A 404 18.08 10.06 4.26
C ASN A 404 16.60 9.97 3.82
N GLY A 405 16.28 9.31 2.70
CA GLY A 405 14.91 9.34 2.15
C GLY A 405 13.91 8.33 2.76
N ASN A 406 14.36 7.36 3.57
CA ASN A 406 13.49 6.27 4.06
C ASN A 406 12.82 6.64 5.41
N PRO A 407 11.49 6.88 5.46
CA PRO A 407 10.81 7.32 6.68
C PRO A 407 10.87 6.29 7.82
N TYR A 408 10.92 5.00 7.50
CA TYR A 408 11.01 3.97 8.55
C TYR A 408 12.38 3.95 9.22
N PHE A 409 13.43 4.23 8.44
CA PHE A 409 14.78 4.39 8.99
C PHE A 409 14.87 5.64 9.85
N LEU A 410 14.39 6.79 9.34
CA LEU A 410 14.40 8.05 10.10
C LEU A 410 13.67 7.91 11.43
N TYR A 411 12.47 7.29 11.42
CA TYR A 411 11.71 7.05 12.65
C TYR A 411 12.47 6.15 13.64
N ASN A 412 13.08 5.07 13.15
CA ASN A 412 13.86 4.16 13.99
C ASN A 412 15.08 4.87 14.59
N TYR A 413 15.86 5.57 13.76
CA TYR A 413 17.04 6.32 14.20
C TYR A 413 16.68 7.39 15.23
N ALA A 414 15.65 8.21 14.97
CA ALA A 414 15.18 9.21 15.92
C ALA A 414 14.70 8.59 17.24
N SER A 415 14.07 7.40 17.18
CA SER A 415 13.67 6.66 18.39
C SER A 415 14.88 6.19 19.19
N GLU A 416 15.93 5.71 18.52
CA GLU A 416 17.18 5.32 19.21
C GLU A 416 17.89 6.52 19.85
N LEU A 417 17.93 7.68 19.16
CA LEU A 417 18.43 8.94 19.73
C LEU A 417 17.66 9.34 20.99
N LYS A 418 16.33 9.19 20.99
CA LYS A 418 15.49 9.45 22.17
C LYS A 418 15.80 8.47 23.32
N ASN A 419 16.02 7.18 23.01
CA ASN A 419 16.34 6.16 24.01
C ASN A 419 17.65 6.44 24.75
N VAL A 420 18.63 7.07 24.08
CA VAL A 420 19.89 7.52 24.68
C VAL A 420 19.83 8.99 25.17
N GLU A 421 18.62 9.55 25.30
CA GLU A 421 18.36 10.89 25.83
C GLU A 421 18.94 12.06 25.01
N LEU A 422 19.33 11.82 23.75
CA LEU A 422 19.73 12.85 22.80
C LEU A 422 18.50 13.51 22.15
N TYR A 423 17.67 14.15 22.98
CA TYR A 423 16.33 14.60 22.60
C TYR A 423 16.31 15.63 21.47
N GLN A 424 17.24 16.60 21.46
CA GLN A 424 17.28 17.62 20.41
C GLN A 424 17.60 17.00 19.03
N GLN A 425 18.60 16.11 18.96
CA GLN A 425 18.94 15.42 17.72
C GLN A 425 17.81 14.49 17.27
N SER A 426 17.13 13.84 18.23
CA SER A 426 15.94 13.02 17.96
C SER A 426 14.84 13.87 17.30
N VAL A 427 14.57 15.07 17.82
CA VAL A 427 13.59 16.01 17.25
C VAL A 427 13.96 16.38 15.81
N ASP A 428 15.22 16.75 15.54
CA ASP A 428 15.65 17.15 14.19
C ASP A 428 15.40 16.03 13.17
N VAL A 429 15.73 14.78 13.53
CA VAL A 429 15.48 13.60 12.67
C VAL A 429 13.99 13.28 12.55
N PHE A 430 13.20 13.41 13.64
CA PHE A 430 11.75 13.22 13.58
C PHE A 430 11.05 14.27 12.73
N LEU A 431 11.48 15.53 12.76
CA LEU A 431 10.96 16.59 11.87
C LEU A 431 11.28 16.28 10.40
N HIS A 432 12.46 15.74 10.12
CA HIS A 432 12.76 15.26 8.76
C HIS A 432 11.85 14.08 8.38
N CYS A 433 11.61 13.13 9.29
CA CYS A 433 10.67 12.03 9.08
C CYS A 433 9.22 12.51 8.85
N GLU A 434 8.79 13.54 9.57
CA GLU A 434 7.46 14.17 9.48
C GLU A 434 7.17 14.60 8.03
N SER A 435 8.17 15.13 7.32
CA SER A 435 8.02 15.57 5.93
C SER A 435 7.72 14.44 4.92
N TYR A 436 7.98 13.18 5.27
CA TYR A 436 7.69 12.02 4.40
C TYR A 436 6.51 11.19 4.87
N ASN A 437 6.29 11.12 6.18
CA ASN A 437 5.30 10.26 6.79
C ASN A 437 4.90 10.82 8.15
N ASN A 438 3.79 11.55 8.18
CA ASN A 438 3.27 12.16 9.39
C ASN A 438 2.20 11.26 10.02
N THR A 439 2.49 10.69 11.18
CA THR A 439 1.57 9.82 11.89
C THR A 439 1.30 10.34 13.29
N TYR A 440 0.18 9.93 13.87
CA TYR A 440 -0.11 10.13 15.29
C TYR A 440 1.05 9.66 16.19
N ASP A 441 1.67 8.52 15.86
CA ASP A 441 2.75 7.97 16.67
C ASP A 441 4.00 8.86 16.59
N LEU A 442 4.32 9.40 15.41
CA LEU A 442 5.40 10.36 15.23
C LEU A 442 5.16 11.65 16.03
N GLN A 443 3.93 12.19 16.01
CA GLN A 443 3.59 13.38 16.81
C GLN A 443 3.74 13.13 18.31
N MET A 444 3.34 11.95 18.78
CA MET A 444 3.57 11.54 20.18
C MET A 444 5.06 11.47 20.52
N GLN A 445 5.90 10.94 19.62
CA GLN A 445 7.36 10.91 19.85
C GLN A 445 7.97 12.32 19.92
N LEU A 446 7.55 13.23 19.04
CA LEU A 446 7.98 14.64 19.09
C LEU A 446 7.53 15.30 20.40
N ALA A 447 6.27 15.12 20.79
CA ALA A 447 5.72 15.68 22.03
C ALA A 447 6.50 15.21 23.27
N ASP A 448 6.79 13.90 23.35
CA ASP A 448 7.56 13.34 24.45
C ASP A 448 8.99 13.89 24.50
N ASN A 449 9.67 14.06 23.35
CA ASN A 449 11.02 14.65 23.32
C ASN A 449 11.00 16.09 23.86
N TYR A 450 10.08 16.94 23.37
CA TYR A 450 9.94 18.30 23.87
C TYR A 450 9.59 18.34 25.36
N TYR A 451 8.74 17.42 25.82
CA TYR A 451 8.40 17.28 27.24
C TYR A 451 9.63 16.93 28.10
N GLN A 452 10.53 16.07 27.62
CA GLN A 452 11.76 15.74 28.35
C GLN A 452 12.75 16.92 28.38
N MET A 453 12.79 17.73 27.32
CA MET A 453 13.61 18.95 27.26
C MET A 453 13.03 20.12 28.06
N GLY A 454 11.78 20.03 28.54
CA GLY A 454 11.09 21.12 29.23
C GLY A 454 10.53 22.21 28.29
N CYS A 455 10.49 21.94 26.99
CA CYS A 455 9.85 22.77 25.96
C CYS A 455 8.33 22.58 26.01
N TRP A 456 7.68 23.18 27.00
CA TRP A 456 6.27 22.89 27.33
C TRP A 456 5.30 23.27 26.22
N GLU A 457 5.51 24.41 25.55
CA GLU A 457 4.62 24.91 24.49
C GLU A 457 4.66 23.99 23.27
N GLU A 458 5.86 23.60 22.82
CA GLU A 458 6.04 22.69 21.70
C GLU A 458 5.49 21.29 22.02
N ALA A 459 5.72 20.80 23.24
CA ALA A 459 5.18 19.53 23.68
C ALA A 459 3.64 19.54 23.71
N GLU A 460 3.04 20.60 24.24
CA GLU A 460 1.58 20.80 24.27
C GLU A 460 1.00 20.79 22.86
N ASN A 461 1.57 21.61 21.96
CA ASN A 461 1.14 21.70 20.57
C ASN A 461 1.15 20.33 19.88
N ARG A 462 2.21 19.54 20.08
CA ARG A 462 2.35 18.21 19.47
C ARG A 462 1.40 17.17 20.08
N TYR A 463 1.17 17.19 21.40
CA TYR A 463 0.14 16.34 22.02
C TYR A 463 -1.27 16.70 21.56
N ILE A 464 -1.61 17.99 21.47
CA ILE A 464 -2.92 18.45 20.95
C ILE A 464 -3.09 18.00 19.50
N GLN A 465 -2.06 18.17 18.67
CA GLN A 465 -2.08 17.72 17.28
C GLN A 465 -2.33 16.20 17.17
N ALA A 466 -1.62 15.38 17.97
CA ALA A 466 -1.87 13.94 18.04
C ALA A 466 -3.30 13.63 18.50
N GLN A 467 -3.82 14.36 19.49
CA GLN A 467 -5.20 14.21 19.97
C GLN A 467 -6.23 14.51 18.86
N CYS A 468 -6.00 15.56 18.07
CA CYS A 468 -6.87 15.90 16.93
C CYS A 468 -6.74 14.90 15.78
N MET A 469 -5.55 14.35 15.54
CA MET A 469 -5.32 13.31 14.52
C MET A 469 -6.10 12.02 14.81
N CYS A 470 -6.10 11.56 16.07
CA CYS A 470 -6.79 10.34 16.49
C CYS A 470 -7.56 10.56 17.80
N PRO A 471 -8.75 11.20 17.76
CA PRO A 471 -9.49 11.59 18.95
C PRO A 471 -9.90 10.42 19.86
N ASN A 472 -9.97 9.20 19.34
CA ASN A 472 -10.32 8.02 20.14
C ASN A 472 -9.17 7.47 21.02
N ARG A 473 -7.95 8.01 20.90
CA ARG A 473 -6.79 7.60 21.72
C ARG A 473 -6.76 8.36 23.05
N PHE A 474 -6.25 7.69 24.08
CA PHE A 474 -6.15 8.24 25.44
C PHE A 474 -4.73 8.74 25.77
N LEU A 475 -3.70 8.24 25.08
CA LEU A 475 -2.30 8.58 25.37
C LEU A 475 -1.98 10.08 25.21
N PRO A 476 -2.50 10.83 24.23
CA PRO A 476 -2.19 12.26 24.13
C PRO A 476 -2.74 13.04 25.33
N LEU A 477 -3.96 12.69 25.80
CA LEU A 477 -4.52 13.27 27.01
C LEU A 477 -3.71 12.93 28.26
N GLN A 478 -3.19 11.70 28.36
CA GLN A 478 -2.26 11.35 29.44
C GLN A 478 -0.99 12.21 29.38
N GLY A 479 -0.43 12.41 28.18
CA GLY A 479 0.72 13.30 27.95
C GLY A 479 0.44 14.73 28.40
N LEU A 480 -0.69 15.30 28.00
CA LEU A 480 -1.14 16.64 28.41
C LEU A 480 -1.35 16.75 29.93
N LEU A 481 -1.96 15.75 30.56
CA LEU A 481 -2.14 15.73 32.01
C LEU A 481 -0.79 15.80 32.73
N ARG A 482 0.17 14.97 32.31
CA ARG A 482 1.53 14.95 32.87
C ARG A 482 2.28 16.26 32.62
N LEU A 483 2.14 16.82 31.41
CA LEU A 483 2.70 18.12 31.03
C LEU A 483 2.19 19.23 31.94
N TYR A 484 0.88 19.38 32.12
CA TYR A 484 0.31 20.42 32.96
C TYR A 484 0.59 20.20 34.45
N ALA A 485 0.65 18.95 34.90
CA ALA A 485 1.05 18.64 36.27
C ALA A 485 2.51 19.04 36.54
N LYS A 486 3.42 18.78 35.59
CA LYS A 486 4.86 19.10 35.73
C LYS A 486 5.18 20.59 35.54
N SER A 487 4.44 21.29 34.67
CA SER A 487 4.55 22.74 34.44
C SER A 487 3.77 23.59 35.47
N ASN A 488 3.18 22.97 36.51
CA ASN A 488 2.36 23.62 37.55
C ASN A 488 1.08 24.32 37.03
N ASN A 489 0.58 23.98 35.84
CA ASN A 489 -0.69 24.50 35.34
C ASN A 489 -1.88 23.66 35.84
N ARG A 490 -2.20 23.83 37.13
CA ARG A 490 -3.20 23.01 37.83
C ARG A 490 -4.60 23.04 37.21
N ILE A 491 -5.03 24.20 36.69
CA ILE A 491 -6.38 24.36 36.10
C ILE A 491 -6.52 23.50 34.85
N LEU A 492 -5.51 23.52 33.98
CA LEU A 492 -5.53 22.70 32.76
C LEU A 492 -5.34 21.21 33.08
N ALA A 493 -4.49 20.87 34.05
CA ALA A 493 -4.34 19.48 34.51
C ALA A 493 -5.67 18.89 35.01
N GLU A 494 -6.41 19.62 35.84
CA GLU A 494 -7.74 19.20 36.33
C GLU A 494 -8.74 19.04 35.18
N ARG A 495 -8.74 19.98 34.22
CA ARG A 495 -9.61 19.91 33.04
C ARG A 495 -9.34 18.65 32.21
N VAL A 496 -8.08 18.35 31.91
CA VAL A 496 -7.69 17.17 31.12
C VAL A 496 -8.00 15.88 31.90
N ALA A 497 -7.78 15.85 33.21
CA ALA A 497 -8.13 14.69 34.03
C ALA A 497 -9.64 14.38 33.94
N LEU A 498 -10.51 15.39 34.02
CA LEU A 498 -11.94 15.22 33.83
C LEU A 498 -12.29 14.77 32.41
N GLU A 499 -11.62 15.31 31.40
CA GLU A 499 -11.78 14.87 30.00
C GLU A 499 -11.45 13.38 29.83
N ILE A 500 -10.34 12.91 30.39
CA ILE A 500 -9.95 11.50 30.38
C ILE A 500 -11.04 10.60 31.00
N LEU A 501 -11.63 11.03 32.12
CA LEU A 501 -12.63 10.22 32.82
C LEU A 501 -13.96 10.15 32.09
N ASN A 502 -14.34 11.23 31.41
CA ASN A 502 -15.59 11.35 30.65
C ASN A 502 -15.50 10.80 29.22
N LYS A 503 -14.28 10.62 28.69
CA LYS A 503 -14.06 10.12 27.33
C LYS A 503 -14.59 8.70 27.14
N THR A 504 -15.28 8.48 26.02
CA THR A 504 -15.79 7.18 25.62
C THR A 504 -14.67 6.21 25.24
N VAL A 505 -14.70 4.99 25.79
CA VAL A 505 -13.70 3.96 25.51
C VAL A 505 -14.10 3.16 24.26
N LYS A 506 -13.36 3.32 23.16
CA LYS A 506 -13.58 2.54 21.92
C LYS A 506 -13.18 1.07 22.07
N VAL A 507 -11.98 0.82 22.59
CA VAL A 507 -11.44 -0.52 22.83
C VAL A 507 -10.96 -0.57 24.28
N PRO A 508 -11.61 -1.34 25.15
CA PRO A 508 -11.13 -1.55 26.51
C PRO A 508 -9.73 -2.16 26.47
N SER A 509 -8.78 -1.56 27.17
CA SER A 509 -7.43 -2.08 27.30
C SER A 509 -6.87 -1.75 28.67
N TYR A 510 -5.90 -2.55 29.11
CA TYR A 510 -5.19 -2.33 30.36
C TYR A 510 -4.55 -0.93 30.41
N THR A 511 -3.98 -0.45 29.29
CA THR A 511 -3.44 0.90 29.15
C THR A 511 -4.50 1.97 29.41
N VAL A 512 -5.71 1.84 28.86
CA VAL A 512 -6.80 2.81 29.11
C VAL A 512 -7.19 2.83 30.58
N SER A 513 -7.25 1.67 31.24
CA SER A 513 -7.53 1.59 32.67
C SER A 513 -6.47 2.34 33.49
N ILE A 514 -5.18 2.14 33.21
CA ILE A 514 -4.08 2.87 33.88
C ILE A 514 -4.24 4.39 33.70
N ILE A 515 -4.51 4.85 32.48
CA ILE A 515 -4.66 6.28 32.19
C ILE A 515 -5.80 6.90 33.01
N ARG A 516 -6.94 6.19 33.12
CA ARG A 516 -8.07 6.66 33.92
C ARG A 516 -7.76 6.66 35.42
N GLU A 517 -7.06 5.65 35.94
CA GLU A 517 -6.65 5.65 37.34
C GLU A 517 -5.65 6.78 37.65
N GLU A 518 -4.72 7.09 36.74
CA GLU A 518 -3.81 8.23 36.88
C GLU A 518 -4.60 9.56 36.95
N ALA A 519 -5.60 9.74 36.09
CA ALA A 519 -6.47 10.91 36.12
C ALA A 519 -7.27 11.03 37.43
N LYS A 520 -7.83 9.91 37.94
CA LYS A 520 -8.52 9.89 39.24
C LYS A 520 -7.58 10.25 40.39
N ALA A 521 -6.38 9.65 40.41
CA ALA A 521 -5.39 9.91 41.43
C ALA A 521 -4.96 11.38 41.46
N HIS A 522 -4.84 12.02 40.28
CA HIS A 522 -4.56 13.44 40.17
C HIS A 522 -5.66 14.30 40.82
N LEU A 523 -6.93 13.99 40.55
CA LEU A 523 -8.06 14.71 41.15
C LEU A 523 -8.20 14.46 42.66
N ASN A 524 -7.90 13.24 43.14
CA ASN A 524 -8.00 12.89 44.56
C ASN A 524 -6.88 13.48 45.43
N LYS A 525 -5.69 13.75 44.89
CA LYS A 525 -4.63 14.47 45.63
C LYS A 525 -5.07 15.86 46.10
N LYS A 526 -6.13 16.42 45.51
CA LYS A 526 -6.77 17.68 45.92
C LYS A 526 -7.73 17.52 47.10
N SER A 527 -8.27 16.34 47.39
CA SER A 527 -9.24 16.17 48.49
C SER A 527 -8.60 16.05 49.87
N ILE A 528 -7.28 16.17 49.97
CA ILE A 528 -6.48 15.94 51.20
C ILE A 528 -5.70 17.22 51.63
N HIS A 529 -5.84 18.32 50.89
CA HIS A 529 -5.34 19.66 51.25
C HIS A 529 -6.49 20.65 51.18
#